data_AF-M2PG21-F1
#
_entry.id   AF-M2PG21-F1
#
_cell.length_a   1.000
_cell.length_b   1.000
_cell.length_c   1.000
_cell.angle_alpha   90.00
_cell.angle_beta   90.00
_cell.angle_gamma   90.00
#
_symmetry.space_group_name_H-M   'P 1'
#
loop_
_entity.id
_entity.type
_entity.pdbx_description
1 polymer ?
#
loop_
_entity_poly.entity_id
_entity_poly.type
_entity_poly.pdbx_seq_one_letter_code
_entity_poly.pdbx_strand_id
1 'polypeptide(L)'
;MSNNVTTLASALTNPDYGGFAADHCAIVSNPANVRAMYRRLRQSANLATDTLLVYFAGHGLLGPVKQDLYLALPDTDIGELEVSALPFDIVRQIFLNSKAKNRILILDCCFSGRAVHDVMATKTDAVLGQAEIAGTYTLASVPGNALSLAPAGEQFTVFTGVLLDLLNEGIPAGPELLSLGTV
;
A
#
# COMPACT_ATOMS: atom_id res chain seq x y z
N MET A 1 -11.74 2.59 5.26
CA MET A 1 -10.30 2.29 5.12
C MET A 1 -9.53 2.27 6.44
N SER A 2 -9.88 3.07 7.47
CA SER A 2 -9.23 2.98 8.78
C SER A 2 -9.28 1.57 9.39
N ASN A 3 -10.42 0.88 9.24
CA ASN A 3 -10.58 -0.51 9.67
C ASN A 3 -9.59 -1.47 9.00
N ASN A 4 -9.23 -1.24 7.72
CA ASN A 4 -8.26 -2.08 7.01
C ASN A 4 -6.91 -2.04 7.73
N VAL A 5 -6.39 -0.82 7.97
CA VAL A 5 -5.05 -0.63 8.56
C VAL A 5 -5.01 -1.19 9.99
N THR A 6 -6.05 -0.93 10.78
CA THR A 6 -6.11 -1.42 12.17
C THR A 6 -6.21 -2.95 12.24
N THR A 7 -7.09 -3.57 11.45
CA THR A 7 -7.24 -5.03 11.48
C THR A 7 -6.03 -5.74 10.91
N LEU A 8 -5.42 -5.22 9.83
CA LEU A 8 -4.18 -5.79 9.30
C LEU A 8 -3.02 -5.66 10.30
N ALA A 9 -2.91 -4.52 10.99
CA ALA A 9 -1.91 -4.38 12.04
C ALA A 9 -2.11 -5.44 13.14
N SER A 10 -3.35 -5.66 13.60
CA SER A 10 -3.67 -6.69 14.58
C SER A 10 -3.29 -8.10 14.10
N ALA A 11 -3.55 -8.44 12.84
CA ALA A 11 -3.18 -9.73 12.27
C ALA A 11 -1.65 -9.92 12.21
N LEU A 12 -0.92 -8.88 11.75
CA LEU A 12 0.54 -8.91 11.64
C LEU A 12 1.25 -8.96 13.00
N THR A 13 0.60 -8.49 14.06
CA THR A 13 1.14 -8.48 15.44
C THR A 13 0.46 -9.50 16.36
N ASN A 14 -0.29 -10.45 15.81
CA ASN A 14 -0.92 -11.50 16.61
C ASN A 14 0.16 -12.33 17.34
N PRO A 15 0.04 -12.63 18.64
CA PRO A 15 1.06 -13.38 19.37
C PRO A 15 1.22 -14.84 18.91
N ASP A 16 0.20 -15.44 18.30
CA ASP A 16 0.20 -16.86 17.91
C ASP A 16 0.82 -17.09 16.52
N TYR A 17 0.60 -16.16 15.59
CA TYR A 17 1.01 -16.29 14.19
C TYR A 17 1.59 -15.01 13.55
N GLY A 18 1.54 -13.88 14.24
CA GLY A 18 2.03 -12.61 13.75
C GLY A 18 3.56 -12.56 13.72
N GLY A 19 4.11 -12.06 12.62
CA GLY A 19 5.56 -11.95 12.41
C GLY A 19 6.20 -10.67 12.97
N PHE A 20 5.41 -9.76 13.56
CA PHE A 20 5.88 -8.44 13.99
C PHE A 20 5.57 -8.14 15.45
N ALA A 21 6.52 -7.54 16.16
CA ALA A 21 6.27 -7.01 17.49
C ALA A 21 5.35 -5.78 17.42
N ALA A 22 4.34 -5.71 18.28
CA ALA A 22 3.39 -4.59 18.33
C ALA A 22 4.07 -3.23 18.48
N ASP A 23 5.13 -3.15 19.29
CA ASP A 23 5.91 -1.91 19.52
C ASP A 23 6.70 -1.45 18.29
N HIS A 24 6.89 -2.33 17.29
CA HIS A 24 7.50 -2.00 16.00
C HIS A 24 6.46 -1.67 14.92
N CYS A 25 5.16 -1.77 15.22
CA CYS A 25 4.09 -1.50 14.27
C CYS A 25 3.55 -0.07 14.43
N ALA A 26 3.35 0.58 13.29
CA ALA A 26 3.03 1.99 13.20
C ALA A 26 1.74 2.20 12.42
N ILE A 27 0.62 2.43 13.11
CA ILE A 27 -0.63 2.79 12.44
C ILE A 27 -0.66 4.30 12.20
N VAL A 28 -0.83 4.69 10.93
CA VAL A 28 -1.02 6.09 10.53
C VAL A 28 -2.39 6.23 9.91
N SER A 29 -3.34 6.74 10.69
CA SER A 29 -4.68 7.08 10.20
C SER A 29 -4.75 8.57 9.90
N ASN A 30 -5.18 8.93 8.68
CA ASN A 30 -5.41 10.31 8.26
C ASN A 30 -4.26 11.27 8.59
N PRO A 31 -3.08 11.10 7.97
CA PRO A 31 -1.95 12.01 8.20
C PRO A 31 -2.34 13.45 7.88
N ALA A 32 -1.86 14.39 8.68
CA ALA A 32 -2.24 15.80 8.55
C ALA A 32 -1.73 16.48 7.27
N ASN A 33 -0.64 15.97 6.68
CA ASN A 33 -0.05 16.44 5.43
C ASN A 33 1.07 15.50 4.96
N VAL A 34 1.55 15.75 3.74
CA VAL A 34 2.67 15.04 3.09
C VAL A 34 3.92 14.97 3.96
N ARG A 35 4.28 16.07 4.63
CA ARG A 35 5.50 16.12 5.49
C ARG A 35 5.39 15.18 6.68
N ALA A 36 4.23 15.10 7.32
CA ALA A 36 4.00 14.20 8.44
C ALA A 36 4.10 12.73 8.00
N MET A 37 3.46 12.39 6.87
CA MET A 37 3.53 11.05 6.30
C MET A 37 4.98 10.67 5.91
N TYR A 38 5.69 11.56 5.21
CA TYR A 38 7.10 11.37 4.86
C TYR A 38 7.98 11.08 6.08
N ARG A 39 7.85 11.89 7.15
CA ARG A 39 8.65 11.71 8.36
C ARG A 39 8.40 10.36 9.01
N ARG A 40 7.13 9.94 9.09
CA ARG A 40 6.78 8.65 9.70
C ARG A 40 7.31 7.47 8.87
N LEU A 41 7.10 7.50 7.56
CA LEU A 41 7.60 6.48 6.64
C LEU A 41 9.13 6.36 6.70
N ARG A 42 9.84 7.50 6.65
CA ARG A 42 11.30 7.54 6.76
C ARG A 42 11.80 7.02 8.10
N GLN A 43 11.11 7.35 9.21
CA GLN A 43 11.47 6.84 10.53
C GLN A 43 11.35 5.32 10.58
N SER A 44 10.24 4.75 10.12
CA SER A 44 10.05 3.29 10.09
C SER A 44 11.12 2.61 9.21
N ALA A 45 11.42 3.16 8.05
CA ALA A 45 12.45 2.62 7.16
C ALA A 45 13.86 2.66 7.75
N ASN A 46 14.19 3.68 8.55
CA ASN A 46 15.49 3.78 9.22
C ASN A 46 15.64 2.79 10.39
N LEU A 47 14.53 2.45 11.06
CA LEU A 47 14.53 1.53 12.20
C LEU A 47 14.51 0.06 11.77
N ALA A 48 13.91 -0.25 10.61
CA ALA A 48 13.83 -1.61 10.11
C ALA A 48 15.19 -2.13 9.61
N THR A 49 15.72 -3.17 10.25
CA THR A 49 16.96 -3.86 9.85
C THR A 49 16.72 -5.21 9.20
N ASP A 50 15.67 -5.91 9.61
CA ASP A 50 15.30 -7.20 9.04
C ASP A 50 14.24 -7.04 7.95
N THR A 51 13.03 -6.62 8.33
CA THR A 51 11.89 -6.49 7.42
C THR A 51 11.24 -5.12 7.55
N LEU A 52 11.11 -4.40 6.44
CA LEU A 52 10.28 -3.20 6.29
C LEU A 52 9.01 -3.58 5.54
N LEU A 53 7.86 -3.56 6.22
CA LEU A 53 6.55 -3.72 5.60
C LEU A 53 5.79 -2.39 5.68
N VAL A 54 5.33 -1.90 4.53
CA VAL A 54 4.45 -0.74 4.46
C VAL A 54 3.18 -1.15 3.74
N TYR A 55 2.06 -1.03 4.43
CA TYR A 55 0.74 -1.19 3.87
C TYR A 55 0.08 0.19 3.75
N PHE A 56 -0.40 0.51 2.55
CA PHE A 56 -1.14 1.74 2.28
C PHE A 56 -2.53 1.38 1.73
N ALA A 57 -3.57 1.94 2.35
CA ALA A 57 -4.95 1.87 1.88
C ALA A 57 -5.45 3.27 1.54
N GLY A 58 -5.80 3.52 0.28
CA GLY A 58 -6.16 4.87 -0.15
C GLY A 58 -6.36 5.00 -1.64
N HIS A 59 -6.24 6.23 -2.15
CA HIS A 59 -6.35 6.50 -3.59
C HIS A 59 -4.97 6.73 -4.21
N GLY A 60 -4.74 6.08 -5.35
CA GLY A 60 -3.63 6.40 -6.24
C GLY A 60 -4.09 7.38 -7.30
N LEU A 61 -3.36 8.47 -7.48
CA LEU A 61 -3.66 9.53 -8.44
C LEU A 61 -2.51 9.65 -9.45
N LEU A 62 -2.84 9.98 -10.69
CA LEU A 62 -1.85 10.23 -11.74
C LEU A 62 -1.74 11.72 -12.00
N GLY A 63 -0.51 12.22 -12.03
CA GLY A 63 -0.21 13.60 -12.38
C GLY A 63 -0.68 13.94 -13.80
N PRO A 64 -1.10 15.19 -14.07
CA PRO A 64 -1.73 15.56 -15.33
C PRO A 64 -0.79 15.53 -16.54
N VAL A 65 0.52 15.74 -16.33
CA VAL A 65 1.50 15.88 -17.42
C VAL A 65 2.26 14.58 -17.69
N LYS A 66 2.96 14.07 -16.68
CA LYS A 66 3.86 12.91 -16.81
C LYS A 66 3.21 11.59 -16.41
N GLN A 67 1.96 11.63 -15.93
CA GLN A 67 1.28 10.48 -15.34
C GLN A 67 2.08 9.85 -14.19
N ASP A 68 2.87 10.66 -13.47
CA ASP A 68 3.57 10.21 -12.26
C ASP A 68 2.55 9.78 -11.20
N LEU A 69 2.84 8.70 -10.48
CA LEU A 69 1.98 8.19 -9.41
C LEU A 69 2.11 9.03 -8.12
N TYR A 70 0.97 9.38 -7.54
CA TYR A 70 0.83 10.04 -6.24
C TYR A 70 -0.11 9.23 -5.33
N LEU A 71 0.21 9.16 -4.04
CA LEU A 71 -0.66 8.60 -3.01
C LEU A 71 -1.44 9.74 -2.35
N ALA A 72 -2.77 9.69 -2.46
CA ALA A 72 -3.65 10.69 -1.88
C ALA A 72 -3.66 10.62 -0.35
N LEU A 73 -3.64 11.81 0.26
CA LEU A 73 -3.78 12.05 1.69
C LEU A 73 -5.09 12.81 1.96
N PRO A 74 -5.55 12.92 3.22
CA PRO A 74 -6.81 13.61 3.53
C PRO A 74 -6.89 15.06 3.03
N ASP A 75 -5.76 15.76 2.93
CA ASP A 75 -5.63 17.15 2.50
C ASP A 75 -5.27 17.31 1.01
N THR A 76 -5.31 16.23 0.23
CA THR A 76 -4.94 16.28 -1.20
C THR A 76 -5.91 17.13 -2.02
N ASP A 77 -5.35 18.13 -2.70
CA ASP A 77 -6.00 18.90 -3.75
C ASP A 77 -5.57 18.38 -5.13
N ILE A 78 -6.55 18.02 -5.94
CA ILE A 78 -6.34 17.45 -7.28
C ILE A 78 -5.75 18.49 -8.26
N GLY A 79 -5.94 19.79 -7.99
CA GLY A 79 -5.30 20.87 -8.74
C GLY A 79 -3.84 21.11 -8.38
N GLU A 80 -3.39 20.60 -7.22
CA GLU A 80 -2.07 20.88 -6.65
C GLU A 80 -1.39 19.58 -6.13
N LEU A 81 -1.43 18.51 -6.92
CA LEU A 81 -0.94 17.19 -6.52
C LEU A 81 0.53 17.21 -6.10
N GLU A 82 1.37 18.03 -6.73
CA GLU A 82 2.81 18.10 -6.44
C GLU A 82 3.12 18.54 -5.00
N VAL A 83 2.18 19.22 -4.34
CA VAL A 83 2.37 19.78 -2.99
C VAL A 83 1.41 19.21 -1.95
N SER A 84 0.28 18.63 -2.38
CA SER A 84 -0.79 18.15 -1.49
C SER A 84 -0.97 16.63 -1.48
N ALA A 85 -0.38 15.90 -2.42
CA ALA A 85 -0.33 14.43 -2.42
C ALA A 85 1.11 13.94 -2.21
N LEU A 86 1.28 12.70 -1.72
CA LEU A 86 2.61 12.12 -1.54
C LEU A 86 3.11 11.55 -2.88
N PRO A 87 4.16 12.11 -3.52
CA PRO A 87 4.71 11.54 -4.74
C PRO A 87 5.27 10.14 -4.47
N PHE A 88 4.96 9.18 -5.34
CA PHE A 88 5.42 7.80 -5.15
C PHE A 88 6.94 7.67 -5.26
N ASP A 89 7.60 8.54 -6.03
CA ASP A 89 9.06 8.59 -6.10
C ASP A 89 9.70 8.82 -4.72
N ILE A 90 9.06 9.59 -3.84
CA ILE A 90 9.53 9.77 -2.45
C ILE A 90 9.45 8.44 -1.68
N VAL A 91 8.36 7.68 -1.84
CA VAL A 91 8.21 6.35 -1.22
C VAL A 91 9.29 5.41 -1.74
N ARG A 92 9.48 5.36 -3.07
CA ARG A 92 10.52 4.59 -3.74
C ARG A 92 11.91 4.91 -3.18
N GLN A 93 12.26 6.19 -3.07
CA GLN A 93 13.56 6.59 -2.53
C GLN A 93 13.74 6.15 -1.07
N ILE A 94 12.68 6.20 -0.24
CA ILE A 94 12.76 5.71 1.15
C ILE A 94 13.04 4.20 1.18
N PHE A 95 12.36 3.43 0.33
CA PHE A 95 12.57 1.98 0.23
C PHE A 95 13.98 1.61 -0.29
N LEU A 96 14.46 2.31 -1.30
CA LEU A 96 15.81 2.09 -1.85
C LEU A 96 16.91 2.37 -0.83
N ASN A 97 16.70 3.35 0.05
CA ASN A 97 17.64 3.73 1.10
C ASN A 97 17.47 2.95 2.42
N SER A 98 16.47 2.08 2.52
CA SER A 98 16.25 1.25 3.71
C SER A 98 17.36 0.21 3.86
N LYS A 99 17.75 -0.06 5.11
CA LYS A 99 18.72 -1.12 5.46
C LYS A 99 18.05 -2.49 5.68
N ALA A 100 16.72 -2.55 5.62
CA ALA A 100 15.99 -3.79 5.79
C ALA A 100 16.38 -4.81 4.70
N LYS A 101 16.61 -6.06 5.11
CA LYS A 101 16.88 -7.18 4.19
C LYS A 101 15.67 -7.46 3.31
N ASN A 102 14.50 -7.48 3.92
CA ASN A 102 13.22 -7.66 3.24
C ASN A 102 12.48 -6.33 3.18
N ARG A 103 12.02 -5.97 2.00
CA ARG A 103 11.25 -4.75 1.75
C ARG A 103 9.95 -5.15 1.08
N ILE A 104 8.84 -4.81 1.72
CA ILE A 104 7.51 -5.22 1.31
C ILE A 104 6.64 -3.97 1.25
N LEU A 105 6.07 -3.71 0.09
CA LEU A 105 5.13 -2.62 -0.13
C LEU A 105 3.80 -3.21 -0.58
N ILE A 106 2.74 -2.95 0.18
CA ILE A 106 1.39 -3.37 -0.15
C ILE A 106 0.55 -2.12 -0.41
N LEU A 107 0.08 -1.98 -1.65
CA LEU A 107 -0.73 -0.87 -2.12
C LEU A 107 -2.16 -1.34 -2.35
N ASP A 108 -3.00 -1.20 -1.33
CA ASP A 108 -4.45 -1.36 -1.45
C ASP A 108 -5.07 -0.04 -1.93
N CYS A 109 -4.80 0.31 -3.18
CA CYS A 109 -5.28 1.54 -3.76
C CYS A 109 -5.95 1.36 -5.12
N CYS A 110 -7.15 1.95 -5.26
CA CYS A 110 -7.71 2.21 -6.58
C CYS A 110 -6.83 3.22 -7.30
N PHE A 111 -6.24 2.83 -8.43
CA PHE A 111 -5.66 3.76 -9.38
C PHE A 111 -6.76 4.35 -10.25
N SER A 112 -7.70 5.07 -9.63
CA SER A 112 -8.76 5.77 -10.34
C SER A 112 -8.15 7.00 -11.01
N GLY A 113 -7.57 6.80 -12.19
CA GLY A 113 -7.11 7.88 -13.05
C GLY A 113 -8.27 8.79 -13.44
N ARG A 114 -8.58 9.78 -12.62
CA ARG A 114 -9.61 10.79 -12.93
C ARG A 114 -9.22 11.73 -14.07
N ALA A 115 -8.02 11.59 -14.65
CA ALA A 115 -7.61 12.42 -15.78
C ALA A 115 -8.01 11.89 -17.17
N VAL A 116 -8.41 10.62 -17.35
CA VAL A 116 -8.67 10.12 -18.71
C VAL A 116 -9.74 9.02 -18.71
N HIS A 117 -10.99 9.43 -18.95
CA HIS A 117 -11.95 8.56 -19.65
C HIS A 117 -11.29 8.10 -20.95
N ASP A 118 -11.34 6.80 -21.23
CA ASP A 118 -10.68 6.05 -22.31
C ASP A 118 -9.31 5.43 -22.00
N VAL A 119 -9.27 4.12 -22.21
CA VAL A 119 -8.16 3.16 -22.09
C VAL A 119 -7.82 2.78 -20.64
N MET A 120 -8.46 1.70 -20.15
CA MET A 120 -8.29 1.12 -18.81
C MET A 120 -7.19 0.05 -18.73
N ALA A 121 -6.92 -0.69 -19.83
CA ALA A 121 -5.97 -1.81 -19.77
C ALA A 121 -4.49 -1.38 -19.81
N THR A 122 -4.10 -0.44 -20.69
CA THR A 122 -2.70 -0.01 -20.81
C THR A 122 -2.20 0.86 -19.66
N LYS A 123 -3.12 1.45 -18.87
CA LYS A 123 -2.77 2.29 -17.73
C LYS A 123 -2.43 1.47 -16.48
N THR A 124 -3.03 0.30 -16.32
CA THR A 124 -2.76 -0.57 -15.17
C THR A 124 -1.32 -1.07 -15.17
N ASP A 125 -0.81 -1.55 -16.31
CA ASP A 125 0.58 -2.00 -16.45
C ASP A 125 1.58 -0.85 -16.24
N ALA A 126 1.28 0.34 -16.76
CA ALA A 126 2.11 1.53 -16.57
C ALA A 126 2.18 1.94 -15.09
N VAL A 127 1.08 1.82 -14.36
CA VAL A 127 1.02 2.12 -12.93
C VAL A 127 1.76 1.05 -12.11
N LEU A 128 1.59 -0.22 -12.45
CA LEU A 128 2.33 -1.31 -11.81
C LEU A 128 3.83 -1.13 -12.01
N GLY A 129 4.28 -0.81 -13.22
CA GLY A 129 5.70 -0.49 -13.50
C GLY A 129 6.21 0.72 -12.70
N GLN A 130 5.36 1.73 -12.47
CA GLN A 130 5.70 2.86 -11.58
C GLN A 130 5.71 2.49 -10.09
N ALA A 131 5.04 1.40 -9.68
CA ALA A 131 5.03 0.90 -8.31
C ALA A 131 6.17 -0.10 -8.01
N GLU A 132 6.83 -0.63 -9.04
CA GLU A 132 7.97 -1.55 -8.90
C GLU A 132 9.19 -0.85 -8.32
N ILE A 133 9.72 -1.35 -7.21
CA ILE A 133 10.93 -0.83 -6.57
C ILE A 133 11.96 -1.96 -6.53
N ALA A 134 13.16 -1.71 -7.04
CA ALA A 134 14.22 -2.72 -7.08
C ALA A 134 14.50 -3.30 -5.67
N GLY A 135 14.49 -4.63 -5.56
CA GLY A 135 14.71 -5.34 -4.29
C GLY A 135 13.57 -5.16 -3.27
N THR A 136 12.36 -4.85 -3.73
CA THR A 136 11.14 -4.74 -2.92
C THR A 136 10.06 -5.63 -3.52
N TYR A 137 9.36 -6.37 -2.67
CA TYR A 137 8.14 -7.09 -3.06
C TYR A 137 6.97 -6.11 -3.02
N THR A 138 6.41 -5.80 -4.18
CA THR A 138 5.24 -4.91 -4.30
C THR A 138 3.99 -5.73 -4.62
N LEU A 139 3.00 -5.68 -3.72
CA LEU A 139 1.64 -6.18 -3.98
C LEU A 139 0.73 -4.98 -4.19
N ALA A 140 -0.01 -4.93 -5.30
CA ALA A 140 -0.90 -3.82 -5.58
C ALA A 140 -2.30 -4.32 -5.96
N SER A 141 -3.32 -3.74 -5.35
CA SER A 141 -4.69 -3.87 -5.84
C SER A 141 -4.80 -3.10 -7.16
N VAL A 142 -5.20 -3.78 -8.23
CA VAL A 142 -5.51 -3.15 -9.51
C VAL A 142 -7.00 -3.30 -9.80
N PRO A 143 -7.67 -2.24 -10.31
CA PRO A 143 -9.06 -2.39 -10.71
C PRO A 143 -9.13 -3.27 -11.96
N GLY A 144 -9.40 -4.56 -11.76
CA GLY A 144 -9.96 -5.43 -12.79
C GLY A 144 -11.45 -5.10 -12.92
N ASN A 145 -11.80 -4.02 -13.62
CA ASN A 145 -13.18 -3.62 -13.94
C ASN A 145 -14.14 -3.33 -12.76
N ALA A 146 -13.71 -3.52 -11.51
CA ALA A 146 -14.46 -3.19 -10.30
C ALA A 146 -13.64 -2.22 -9.47
N LEU A 147 -14.28 -1.14 -9.04
CA LEU A 147 -13.73 -0.20 -8.07
C LEU A 147 -13.28 -0.98 -6.82
N SER A 148 -12.02 -0.86 -6.38
CA SER A 148 -11.55 -1.33 -5.05
C SER A 148 -12.13 -0.47 -3.91
N LEU A 149 -13.44 -0.21 -3.97
CA LEU A 149 -14.21 0.26 -2.84
C LEU A 149 -14.48 -0.94 -1.92
N ALA A 150 -14.58 -0.71 -0.61
CA ALA A 150 -15.32 -1.64 0.22
C ALA A 150 -16.75 -1.70 -0.36
N PRO A 151 -17.26 -2.87 -0.80
CA PRO A 151 -18.64 -2.96 -1.28
C PRO A 151 -19.61 -2.41 -0.23
N ALA A 152 -20.77 -1.90 -0.66
CA ALA A 152 -21.71 -1.27 0.27
C ALA A 152 -22.12 -2.26 1.38
N GLY A 153 -21.74 -1.96 2.62
CA GLY A 153 -22.01 -2.81 3.80
C GLY A 153 -20.84 -3.71 4.21
N GLU A 154 -19.77 -3.80 3.43
CA GLU A 154 -18.58 -4.59 3.76
C GLU A 154 -17.62 -3.82 4.68
N GLN A 155 -16.99 -4.56 5.60
CA GLN A 155 -16.08 -3.99 6.60
C GLN A 155 -14.71 -3.59 6.01
N PHE A 156 -14.30 -4.26 4.93
CA PHE A 156 -12.98 -4.14 4.31
C PHE A 156 -13.08 -3.92 2.80
N THR A 157 -12.00 -3.41 2.19
CA THR A 157 -11.82 -3.53 0.73
C THR A 157 -11.70 -4.99 0.36
N VAL A 158 -12.06 -5.36 -0.88
CA VAL A 158 -11.93 -6.75 -1.36
C VAL A 158 -10.51 -7.28 -1.17
N PHE A 159 -9.50 -6.48 -1.53
CA PHE A 159 -8.10 -6.86 -1.37
C PHE A 159 -7.73 -7.12 0.10
N THR A 160 -8.11 -6.21 1.01
CA THR A 160 -7.81 -6.39 2.44
C THR A 160 -8.55 -7.56 3.04
N GLY A 161 -9.82 -7.78 2.68
CA GLY A 161 -10.59 -8.94 3.14
C GLY A 161 -9.88 -10.24 2.78
N VAL A 162 -9.56 -10.42 1.50
CA VAL A 162 -8.84 -11.62 1.02
C VAL A 162 -7.47 -11.77 1.68
N LEU A 163 -6.72 -10.68 1.86
CA LEU A 163 -5.42 -10.72 2.55
C LEU A 163 -5.57 -11.14 4.02
N LEU A 164 -6.60 -10.64 4.71
CA LEU A 164 -6.87 -11.01 6.10
C LEU A 164 -7.29 -12.48 6.20
N ASP A 165 -8.16 -12.95 5.31
CA ASP A 165 -8.57 -14.35 5.26
C ASP A 165 -7.34 -15.25 5.02
N LEU A 166 -6.46 -14.86 4.10
CA LEU A 166 -5.21 -15.58 3.84
C LEU A 166 -4.28 -15.63 5.06
N LEU A 167 -4.15 -14.52 5.79
CA LEU A 167 -3.29 -14.43 6.98
C LEU A 167 -3.86 -15.22 8.17
N ASN A 168 -5.18 -15.30 8.29
CA ASN A 168 -5.85 -15.93 9.44
C ASN A 168 -6.14 -17.42 9.20
N GLU A 169 -6.51 -17.81 7.97
CA GLU A 169 -6.97 -19.15 7.62
C GLU A 169 -5.96 -19.92 6.74
N GLY A 170 -4.99 -19.21 6.14
CA GLY A 170 -4.08 -19.81 5.16
C GLY A 170 -4.79 -20.20 3.86
N ILE A 171 -4.12 -21.03 3.04
CA ILE A 171 -4.74 -21.65 1.86
C ILE A 171 -5.08 -23.10 2.23
N PRO A 172 -6.36 -23.51 2.19
CA PRO A 172 -6.73 -24.90 2.42
C PRO A 172 -5.98 -25.85 1.48
N ALA A 173 -5.31 -26.86 2.04
CA ALA A 173 -4.43 -27.78 1.30
C ALA A 173 -3.26 -27.11 0.55
N GLY A 174 -2.95 -25.85 0.88
CA GLY A 174 -1.78 -25.13 0.41
C GLY A 174 -0.50 -25.52 1.17
N PRO A 175 0.66 -24.99 0.74
CA PRO A 175 1.92 -25.21 1.45
C PRO A 175 1.90 -24.54 2.83
N GLU A 176 2.72 -25.06 3.75
CA GLU A 176 2.89 -24.49 5.11
C GLU A 176 3.37 -23.04 5.07
N LEU A 177 4.19 -22.67 4.07
CA LEU A 177 4.70 -21.32 3.89
C LEU A 177 4.33 -20.79 2.50
N LEU A 178 3.83 -19.56 2.47
CA LEU A 178 3.61 -18.80 1.25
C LEU A 178 4.74 -17.78 1.07
N SER A 179 5.30 -17.70 -0.14
CA SER A 179 6.26 -16.66 -0.48
C SER A 179 5.53 -15.48 -1.14
N LEU A 180 6.05 -14.26 -0.94
CA LEU A 180 5.52 -13.06 -1.61
C LEU A 180 5.65 -13.10 -3.14
N GLY A 181 6.41 -14.04 -3.71
CA GLY A 181 6.47 -14.27 -5.15
C GLY A 181 5.44 -15.29 -5.66
N THR A 182 4.69 -15.92 -4.76
CA THR A 182 3.68 -16.95 -5.08
C THR A 182 2.25 -16.44 -4.91
N VAL A 183 2.07 -15.31 -4.22
CA VAL A 183 0.78 -14.67 -3.91
C VAL A 183 0.59 -13.42 -4.76
#